data_AF-C8VXS6-F1
#
_entry.id   AF-C8VXS6-F1
#
_cell.length_a   1.000
_cell.length_b   1.000
_cell.length_c   1.000
_cell.angle_alpha   90.00
_cell.angle_beta   90.00
_cell.angle_gamma   90.00
#
_symmetry.space_group_name_H-M   'P 1'
#
loop_
_entity.id
_entity.type
_entity.pdbx_description
1 polymer ?
#
loop_
_entity_poly.entity_id
_entity_poly.type
_entity_poly.pdbx_seq_one_letter_code
_entity_poly.pdbx_strand_id
1 'polypeptide(L)'
;MGGGKIDLRSKTKRLEDAYPVDTPKGVHALLSQIHYIREGRFTRGDYDASILLIDFEQSMEEARLTARQRQIIKMVFELDLYQDEAANILGITQQAISDHVKTLVCKIARINKQKEELYVCG
;
A
#
# COMPACT_ATOMS: atom_id res chain seq x y z
N MET A 1 13.53 -17.40 26.96
CA MET A 1 14.19 -17.92 25.75
C MET A 1 13.24 -18.90 25.07
N GLY A 2 12.67 -18.51 23.93
CA GLY A 2 11.74 -19.35 23.16
C GLY A 2 12.03 -19.18 21.68
N GLY A 3 13.12 -19.80 21.21
CA GLY A 3 13.51 -19.83 19.81
C GLY A 3 12.61 -20.79 19.03
N GLY A 4 11.40 -20.35 18.72
CA GLY A 4 10.65 -20.95 17.63
C GLY A 4 11.39 -20.61 16.34
N LYS A 5 11.80 -21.62 15.57
CA LYS A 5 12.23 -21.43 14.19
C LYS A 5 10.99 -20.93 13.44
N ILE A 6 10.81 -19.62 13.42
CA ILE A 6 9.76 -18.98 12.65
C ILE A 6 10.21 -19.12 11.21
N ASP A 7 9.55 -19.98 10.44
CA ASP A 7 9.72 -20.06 8.99
C ASP A 7 9.37 -18.70 8.38
N LEU A 8 10.38 -17.85 8.15
CA LEU A 8 10.21 -16.52 7.56
C LEU A 8 9.47 -16.63 6.21
N ARG A 9 9.84 -17.62 5.39
CA ARG A 9 9.27 -17.83 4.05
C ARG A 9 7.76 -18.13 4.04
N SER A 10 7.22 -18.68 5.13
CA SER A 10 5.77 -18.93 5.28
C SER A 10 5.00 -17.66 5.68
N LYS A 11 5.67 -16.65 6.25
CA LYS A 11 5.08 -15.34 6.55
C LYS A 11 5.11 -14.43 5.33
N THR A 12 6.16 -14.47 4.51
CA THR A 12 6.24 -13.77 3.22
C THR A 12 5.00 -14.06 2.37
N LYS A 13 4.71 -15.36 2.15
CA LYS A 13 3.50 -15.79 1.42
C LYS A 13 2.20 -15.27 2.04
N ARG A 14 2.11 -15.21 3.37
CA ARG A 14 0.87 -14.75 4.05
C ARG A 14 0.59 -13.27 3.81
N LEU A 15 1.60 -12.43 3.74
CA LEU A 15 1.42 -11.01 3.47
C LEU A 15 1.13 -10.76 1.98
N GLU A 16 1.82 -11.46 1.09
CA GLU A 16 1.57 -11.41 -0.36
C GLU A 16 0.16 -11.93 -0.71
N ASP A 17 -0.28 -13.05 -0.12
CA ASP A 17 -1.64 -13.58 -0.26
C ASP A 17 -2.69 -12.65 0.37
N ALA A 18 -2.39 -12.03 1.51
CA ALA A 18 -3.33 -11.13 2.20
C ALA A 18 -3.49 -9.79 1.46
N TYR A 19 -2.43 -9.31 0.81
CA TYR A 19 -2.37 -8.02 0.15
C TYR A 19 -1.85 -8.19 -1.29
N PRO A 20 -2.67 -8.70 -2.22
CA PRO A 20 -2.26 -8.87 -3.62
C PRO A 20 -2.09 -7.50 -4.29
N VAL A 21 -0.84 -7.03 -4.33
CA VAL A 21 -0.48 -5.67 -4.77
C VAL A 21 -0.60 -5.45 -6.27
N ASP A 22 -0.80 -6.51 -7.05
CA ASP A 22 -1.14 -6.48 -8.48
C ASP A 22 -2.62 -6.14 -8.73
N THR A 23 -3.46 -6.21 -7.68
CA THR A 23 -4.89 -5.90 -7.78
C THR A 23 -5.23 -4.57 -7.09
N PRO A 24 -6.21 -3.80 -7.63
CA PRO A 24 -6.71 -2.61 -6.96
C PRO A 24 -7.18 -2.89 -5.52
N LYS A 25 -7.87 -4.01 -5.30
CA LYS A 25 -8.38 -4.35 -3.97
C LYS A 25 -7.26 -4.60 -2.97
N GLY A 26 -6.22 -5.32 -3.35
CA GLY A 26 -5.08 -5.59 -2.47
C GLY A 26 -4.26 -4.35 -2.17
N VAL A 27 -4.04 -3.46 -3.16
CA VAL A 27 -3.39 -2.16 -2.93
C VAL A 27 -4.19 -1.30 -1.94
N HIS A 28 -5.52 -1.24 -2.08
CA HIS A 28 -6.36 -0.51 -1.13
C HIS A 28 -6.30 -1.12 0.27
N ALA A 29 -6.34 -2.45 0.38
CA ALA A 29 -6.23 -3.15 1.66
C ALA A 29 -4.89 -2.88 2.35
N LEU A 30 -3.79 -2.89 1.58
CA LEU A 30 -2.45 -2.53 2.06
C LEU A 30 -2.41 -1.10 2.60
N LEU A 31 -2.93 -0.14 1.82
CA LEU A 31 -2.99 1.27 2.23
C LEU A 31 -3.81 1.47 3.50
N SER A 32 -4.93 0.77 3.63
CA SER A 32 -5.80 0.85 4.82
C SER A 32 -5.15 0.27 6.08
N GLN A 33 -4.17 -0.63 5.93
CA GLN A 33 -3.47 -1.29 7.03
C GLN A 33 -2.01 -0.82 7.15
N ILE A 34 -1.65 0.28 6.49
CA ILE A 34 -0.26 0.71 6.37
C ILE A 34 0.40 0.92 7.73
N HIS A 35 -0.35 1.42 8.72
CA HIS A 35 0.13 1.62 10.09
C HIS A 35 0.45 0.29 10.79
N TYR A 36 -0.42 -0.71 10.67
CA TYR A 36 -0.20 -2.04 11.23
C TYR A 36 1.00 -2.75 10.59
N ILE A 37 1.16 -2.64 9.27
CA ILE A 37 2.30 -3.23 8.55
C ILE A 37 3.60 -2.54 8.97
N ARG A 38 3.60 -1.20 9.10
CA ARG A 38 4.74 -0.42 9.59
C ARG A 38 5.13 -0.80 11.01
N GLU A 39 4.15 -1.00 11.91
CA GLU A 39 4.38 -1.44 13.28
C GLU A 39 4.98 -2.85 13.34
N GLY A 40 4.55 -3.75 12.45
CA GLY A 40 5.08 -5.11 12.33
C GLY A 40 6.59 -5.17 12.16
N ARG A 41 7.19 -4.19 11.46
CA ARG A 41 8.65 -4.08 11.30
C ARG A 41 9.36 -3.94 12.64
N PHE A 42 8.81 -3.15 13.55
CA PHE A 42 9.45 -2.82 14.83
C PHE A 42 9.11 -3.83 15.93
N THR A 43 7.83 -4.20 16.03
CA THR A 43 7.35 -5.04 17.14
C THR A 43 7.68 -6.52 16.95
N ARG A 44 7.73 -6.99 15.70
CA ARG A 44 7.90 -8.42 15.38
C ARG A 44 9.19 -8.71 14.60
N GLY A 45 9.97 -7.67 14.25
CA GLY A 45 11.14 -7.82 13.39
C GLY A 45 10.77 -8.37 12.00
N ASP A 46 9.60 -7.99 11.49
CA ASP A 46 9.06 -8.55 10.26
C ASP A 46 9.78 -7.95 9.03
N TYR A 47 10.78 -8.65 8.53
CA TYR A 47 11.52 -8.27 7.33
C TYR A 47 10.64 -8.34 6.08
N ASP A 48 9.63 -9.21 6.04
CA ASP A 48 8.70 -9.31 4.90
C ASP A 48 7.82 -8.06 4.83
N ALA A 49 7.37 -7.55 5.98
CA ALA A 49 6.69 -6.26 6.03
C ALA A 49 7.57 -5.11 5.52
N SER A 50 8.89 -5.21 5.69
CA SER A 50 9.83 -4.21 5.16
C SER A 50 9.97 -4.30 3.65
N ILE A 51 10.08 -5.51 3.10
CA ILE A 51 10.13 -5.76 1.65
C ILE A 51 8.85 -5.24 0.99
N LEU A 52 7.68 -5.63 1.51
CA LEU A 52 6.38 -5.20 1.00
C LEU A 52 6.23 -3.67 0.98
N LEU A 53 6.70 -3.00 2.04
CA LEU A 53 6.66 -1.53 2.12
C LEU A 53 7.62 -0.87 1.13
N ILE A 54 8.82 -1.43 0.92
CA ILE A 54 9.80 -0.92 -0.06
C ILE A 54 9.23 -1.06 -1.48
N ASP A 55 8.70 -2.23 -1.83
CA ASP A 55 8.09 -2.48 -3.15
C ASP A 55 6.92 -1.53 -3.39
N PHE A 56 6.09 -1.33 -2.37
CA PHE A 56 4.99 -0.39 -2.42
C PHE A 56 5.45 1.06 -2.61
N GLU A 57 6.47 1.51 -1.88
CA GLU A 57 7.05 2.85 -2.03
C GLU A 57 7.62 3.05 -3.45
N GLN A 58 8.34 2.06 -3.97
CA GLN A 58 8.88 2.13 -5.33
C GLN A 58 7.75 2.24 -6.37
N SER A 59 6.69 1.46 -6.24
CA SER A 59 5.55 1.51 -7.17
C SER A 59 4.73 2.80 -7.04
N MET A 60 4.70 3.42 -5.86
CA MET A 60 4.15 4.77 -5.66
C MET A 60 4.96 5.85 -6.39
N GLU A 61 6.29 5.73 -6.40
CA GLU A 61 7.18 6.64 -7.14
C GLU A 61 7.00 6.48 -8.66
N GLU A 62 6.97 5.24 -9.14
CA GLU A 62 6.77 4.91 -10.55
C GLU A 62 5.36 5.26 -11.05
N ALA A 63 4.35 5.27 -10.17
CA ALA A 63 2.98 5.68 -10.50
C ALA A 63 2.84 7.14 -10.91
N ARG A 64 3.90 7.94 -10.75
CA ARG A 64 3.95 9.37 -11.12
C ARG A 64 2.70 10.10 -10.63
N LEU A 65 2.34 9.85 -9.37
CA LEU A 65 1.16 10.43 -8.74
C LEU A 65 1.26 11.95 -8.73
N THR A 66 0.16 12.61 -9.06
CA THR A 66 0.09 14.08 -9.01
C THR A 66 0.24 14.56 -7.57
N ALA A 67 0.63 15.81 -7.37
CA ALA A 67 0.72 16.41 -6.04
C ALA A 67 -0.59 16.26 -5.25
N ARG A 68 -1.74 16.42 -5.93
CA ARG A 68 -3.06 16.24 -5.32
C ARG A 68 -3.32 14.80 -4.88
N GLN A 69 -2.94 13.81 -5.69
CA GLN A 69 -3.07 12.39 -5.32
C GLN A 69 -2.21 12.06 -4.10
N ARG A 70 -0.97 12.59 -4.04
CA ARG A 70 -0.09 12.40 -2.87
C ARG A 70 -0.66 13.03 -1.60
N GLN A 71 -1.24 14.22 -1.70
CA GLN A 71 -1.92 14.87 -0.58
C GLN A 71 -3.09 14.04 -0.05
N ILE A 72 -3.92 13.50 -0.94
CA ILE A 72 -5.06 12.66 -0.56
C ILE A 72 -4.60 11.39 0.15
N ILE A 73 -3.54 10.74 -0.34
CA ILE A 73 -2.96 9.56 0.32
C ILE A 73 -2.51 9.90 1.73
N LYS A 74 -1.74 10.97 1.87
CA LYS A 74 -1.23 11.39 3.17
C LYS A 74 -2.37 11.66 4.14
N MET A 75 -3.41 12.35 3.71
CA MET A 75 -4.56 12.65 4.56
C MET A 75 -5.34 11.40 4.97
N VAL A 76 -5.69 10.55 3.99
CA VAL A 76 -6.60 9.41 4.24
C VAL A 76 -5.88 8.22 4.88
N PHE A 77 -4.63 7.95 4.51
CA PHE A 77 -3.93 6.72 4.90
C PHE A 77 -2.72 6.92 5.82
N GLU A 78 -2.14 8.13 5.90
CA GLU A 78 -1.04 8.39 6.86
C GLU A 78 -1.49 9.17 8.10
N LEU A 79 -2.54 9.97 7.95
CA LEU A 79 -3.14 10.76 9.03
C LEU A 79 -4.48 10.18 9.51
N ASP A 80 -4.92 9.06 8.92
CA ASP A 80 -6.19 8.38 9.22
C ASP A 80 -7.43 9.31 9.21
N LEU A 81 -7.41 10.36 8.38
CA LEU A 81 -8.56 11.26 8.25
C LEU A 81 -9.69 10.60 7.46
N TYR A 82 -10.92 10.85 7.88
CA TYR A 82 -12.08 10.42 7.09
C TYR A 82 -12.13 11.20 5.76
N GLN A 83 -12.71 10.59 4.72
CA GLN A 83 -12.73 11.19 3.37
C GLN A 83 -13.46 12.53 3.33
N ASP A 84 -14.48 12.71 4.16
CA ASP A 84 -15.22 13.97 4.32
C ASP A 84 -14.36 15.05 5.00
N GLU A 85 -13.58 14.70 6.02
CA GLU A 85 -12.59 15.62 6.63
C GLU A 85 -11.52 16.04 5.62
N ALA A 86 -10.94 15.08 4.90
CA ALA A 86 -9.96 15.35 3.85
C ALA A 86 -10.55 16.20 2.71
N ALA A 87 -11.81 15.96 2.33
CA ALA A 87 -12.54 16.75 1.35
C ALA A 87 -12.71 18.20 1.81
N ASN A 88 -13.09 18.41 3.07
CA ASN A 88 -13.24 19.73 3.67
C ASN A 88 -11.90 20.50 3.69
N ILE A 89 -10.81 19.84 4.08
CA ILE A 89 -9.47 20.46 4.11
C ILE A 89 -9.00 20.83 2.69
N LEU A 90 -9.27 19.97 1.70
CA LEU A 90 -8.81 20.16 0.33
C LEU A 90 -9.73 21.04 -0.54
N GLY A 91 -10.91 21.42 -0.02
CA GLY A 91 -11.91 22.22 -0.73
C GLY A 91 -12.54 21.50 -1.93
N ILE A 92 -12.68 20.17 -1.86
CA ILE A 92 -13.28 19.33 -2.92
C ILE A 92 -14.39 18.46 -2.35
N THR A 93 -15.14 17.75 -3.20
CA THR A 93 -16.19 16.85 -2.73
C THR A 93 -15.61 15.53 -2.21
N GLN A 94 -16.30 14.88 -1.27
CA GLN A 94 -15.97 13.53 -0.82
C GLN A 94 -15.94 12.53 -2.00
N GLN A 95 -16.84 12.69 -2.97
CA GLN A 95 -16.85 11.88 -4.18
C GLN A 95 -15.54 12.04 -4.98
N ALA A 96 -15.03 13.27 -5.11
CA ALA A 96 -13.76 13.53 -5.79
C ALA A 96 -12.58 12.86 -5.06
N ILE A 97 -12.59 12.83 -3.71
CA ILE A 97 -11.60 12.07 -2.93
C ILE A 97 -11.67 10.58 -3.28
N SER A 98 -12.87 9.99 -3.24
CA SER A 98 -13.08 8.57 -3.60
C SER A 98 -12.58 8.26 -5.01
N ASP A 99 -12.86 9.13 -5.99
CA ASP A 99 -12.44 8.91 -7.37
C ASP A 99 -10.92 9.05 -7.53
N HIS A 100 -10.30 9.97 -6.80
CA HIS A 100 -8.85 10.06 -6.73
C HIS A 100 -8.21 8.82 -6.10
N VAL A 101 -8.77 8.30 -5.02
CA VAL A 101 -8.29 7.06 -4.35
C VAL A 101 -8.44 5.86 -5.29
N LYS A 102 -9.59 5.69 -5.96
CA LYS A 102 -9.79 4.63 -6.96
C LYS A 102 -8.76 4.72 -8.09
N THR A 103 -8.57 5.92 -8.65
CA THR A 103 -7.62 6.14 -9.75
C THR A 103 -6.19 5.82 -9.35
N LEU A 104 -5.78 6.27 -8.16
CA LEU A 104 -4.50 5.98 -7.52
C LEU A 104 -4.27 4.47 -7.42
N VAL A 105 -5.23 3.77 -6.82
CA VAL A 105 -5.13 2.36 -6.49
C VAL A 105 -5.01 1.52 -7.78
N CYS A 106 -5.77 1.87 -8.81
CA CYS A 106 -5.66 1.25 -10.13
C CYS A 106 -4.30 1.50 -10.81
N LYS A 107 -3.72 2.70 -10.66
CA LYS A 107 -2.40 3.02 -11.24
C LYS A 107 -1.29 2.18 -10.61
N ILE A 108 -1.27 2.08 -9.28
CA ILE A 108 -0.26 1.30 -8.54
C ILE A 108 -0.39 -0.17 -8.88
N ALA A 109 -1.62 -0.72 -8.83
CA ALA A 109 -1.89 -2.11 -9.16
C ALA A 109 -1.40 -2.46 -10.58
N ARG A 110 -1.64 -1.57 -11.55
CA ARG A 110 -1.15 -1.76 -12.92
C ARG A 110 0.38 -1.80 -13.00
N ILE A 111 1.09 -0.96 -12.26
CA ILE A 111 2.56 -0.95 -12.25
C ILE A 111 3.10 -2.23 -11.62
N ASN A 112 2.53 -2.65 -10.50
CA ASN A 112 2.92 -3.91 -9.85
C ASN A 112 2.72 -5.10 -10.78
N LYS A 113 1.57 -5.15 -11.47
CA LYS A 113 1.30 -6.18 -12.46
C LYS A 113 2.30 -6.18 -13.62
N GLN A 114 2.65 -5.00 -14.14
CA GLN A 114 3.65 -4.86 -15.20
C GLN A 114 5.04 -5.31 -14.76
N LYS A 115 5.43 -5.02 -13.50
CA LYS A 115 6.69 -5.49 -12.92
C LYS A 115 6.71 -7.02 -12.86
N GLU A 116 5.64 -7.63 -12.33
CA GLU A 116 5.55 -9.09 -12.22
C GLU A 116 5.66 -9.77 -13.59
N GLU A 117 5.00 -9.23 -14.62
CA GLU A 117 5.10 -9.72 -16.01
C GLU A 117 6.54 -9.61 -16.57
N LEU A 118 7.31 -8.60 -16.19
CA LEU A 118 8.71 -8.44 -16.59
C LEU A 118 9.65 -9.45 -15.93
N TYR A 119 9.37 -9.91 -14.70
CA TYR A 119 10.16 -10.93 -14.01
C TYR A 119 9.90 -12.36 -14.50
N VAL A 120 8.79 -12.61 -15.19
CA VAL A 120 8.43 -13.95 -15.72
C VAL A 120 9.06 -14.22 -17.10
N CYS A 121 9.49 -13.18 -17.81
CA CYS A 121 10.14 -13.27 -19.12
C CYS A 121 11.67 -13.14 -19.09
N GLY A 122 12.30 -13.16 -17.90
CA GLY A 122 13.75 -13.03 -17.69
C GLY A 122 14.45 -14.33 -17.33
#